data_AF-A0A519V0A4-F1
#
_entry.id   AF-A0A519V0A4-F1
#
_cell.length_a   1.000
_cell.length_b   1.000
_cell.length_c   1.000
_cell.angle_alpha   90.00
_cell.angle_beta   90.00
_cell.angle_gamma   90.00
#
_symmetry.space_group_name_H-M   'P 1'
#
loop_
_entity.id
_entity.type
_entity.pdbx_description
1 polymer ?
#
loop_
_entity_poly.entity_id
_entity_poly.type
_entity_poly.pdbx_seq_one_letter_code
_entity_poly.pdbx_strand_id
1 'polypeptide(L)'
;AGANADIAAALNTLPGTTRVGEEGKLFVRGGAASETRTYLDGLPVQSPYGGAVSGVPARGRFAPRLFKGVMFSTGGYSAEYGQALSAVVGLSSVDLDPETQTGISLLSVGGSLSHSQRWDRTSASANVDYTNLAPYFGLTAPGQRWEQAPRNLGGAVRLAHRTGPDGLLKTYATYNSQQVAIRQPDPEAAYAQQGRLVALRNDNYYLNTTYRTALRRGWSLNAGLALAREHNDVRPEPQQIDELERTATARLVLTNDSASTWFNLKLGTEATVQRYDLRYRATADAPLYTPGFTEKRTAVFGESDLSLAPRLTGRVGLRGEYSALLNKASLAPRLALAWQLGATGQLSAIGGLYYQNPTNDLLRVQPKLGFERAAHYLLSYQYSTAGRTLRAEAYLKDYQHLVRYNRANVLDASAYANTGHGYARGLDIFWRDRYQTFKKVDYWVSYGLLDTRRQYRGDLAEAVPTFASTHSLSVVGKYWFEKQHLQLSTTLSYGSPRAY
;
A
#
# COMPACT_ATOMS: atom_id res chain seq x y z
N ALA A 1 10.81 3.94 15.94
CA ALA A 1 10.16 5.17 16.41
C ALA A 1 8.87 5.39 15.61
N GLY A 2 7.75 5.66 16.27
CA GLY A 2 6.48 6.06 15.62
C GLY A 2 5.70 4.99 14.85
N ALA A 3 6.31 3.85 14.53
CA ALA A 3 5.70 2.83 13.68
C ALA A 3 4.69 1.91 14.38
N ASN A 4 4.66 1.78 15.71
CA ASN A 4 3.78 0.83 16.43
C ASN A 4 3.75 -0.60 15.84
N ALA A 5 4.87 -1.07 15.28
CA ALA A 5 4.99 -2.31 14.51
C ALA A 5 4.12 -2.40 13.23
N ASP A 6 3.74 -1.27 12.65
CA ASP A 6 3.01 -1.12 11.40
C ASP A 6 3.83 -0.34 10.36
N ILE A 7 3.93 -0.89 9.16
CA ILE A 7 4.67 -0.30 8.03
C ILE A 7 4.01 1.00 7.59
N ALA A 8 2.68 1.07 7.53
CA ALA A 8 1.99 2.27 7.07
C ALA A 8 2.19 3.44 8.04
N ALA A 9 2.19 3.18 9.34
CA ALA A 9 2.50 4.19 10.35
C ALA A 9 3.94 4.73 10.22
N ALA A 10 4.91 3.87 9.88
CA ALA A 10 6.27 4.31 9.59
C ALA A 10 6.33 5.20 8.34
N LEU A 11 5.65 4.79 7.27
CA LEU A 11 5.61 5.53 6.01
C LEU A 11 4.90 6.88 6.15
N ASN A 12 3.92 7.00 7.04
CA ASN A 12 3.24 8.25 7.36
C ASN A 12 4.15 9.34 7.99
N THR A 13 5.41 9.02 8.28
CA THR A 13 6.42 10.00 8.72
C THR A 13 7.29 10.54 7.58
N LEU A 14 7.11 10.01 6.36
CA LEU A 14 7.80 10.45 5.15
C LEU A 14 7.02 11.59 4.46
N PRO A 15 7.69 12.47 3.71
CA PRO A 15 7.00 13.55 3.02
C PRO A 15 6.05 13.01 1.94
N GLY A 16 5.06 13.82 1.57
CA GLY A 16 4.03 13.45 0.60
C GLY A 16 2.98 12.47 1.11
N THR A 17 3.02 12.09 2.39
CA THR A 17 2.01 11.24 3.03
C THR A 17 1.06 12.05 3.89
N THR A 18 -0.21 11.65 3.93
CA THR A 18 -1.24 12.29 4.76
C THR A 18 -1.74 11.29 5.80
N ARG A 19 -1.66 11.67 7.07
CA ARG A 19 -2.17 10.85 8.17
C ARG A 19 -3.68 11.02 8.30
N VAL A 20 -4.41 9.94 8.03
CA VAL A 20 -5.87 9.86 8.18
C VAL A 20 -6.16 8.97 9.38
N GLY A 21 -6.41 9.61 10.53
CA GLY A 21 -6.50 8.92 11.82
C GLY A 21 -7.68 7.96 11.94
N GLU A 22 -8.76 8.23 11.21
CA GLU A 22 -9.99 7.44 11.17
C GLU A 22 -9.90 6.19 10.27
N GLU A 23 -8.95 6.13 9.34
CA GLU A 23 -8.78 4.99 8.43
C GLU A 23 -7.52 4.16 8.68
N GLY A 24 -6.44 4.77 9.18
CA GLY A 24 -5.18 4.05 9.46
C GLY A 24 -4.42 3.55 8.22
N LYS A 25 -4.87 3.89 7.01
CA LYS A 25 -4.24 3.51 5.74
C LYS A 25 -3.23 4.57 5.25
N LEU A 26 -2.53 4.26 4.16
CA LEU A 26 -1.56 5.17 3.55
C LEU A 26 -2.21 6.01 2.45
N PHE A 27 -2.22 7.33 2.65
CA PHE A 27 -2.68 8.32 1.68
C PHE A 27 -1.48 9.11 1.19
N VAL A 28 -1.35 9.28 -0.12
CA VAL A 28 -0.13 9.84 -0.72
C VAL A 28 -0.52 10.92 -1.72
N ARG A 29 0.03 12.12 -1.58
CA ARG A 29 -0.11 13.25 -2.53
C ARG A 29 -1.53 13.46 -3.06
N GLY A 30 -2.51 13.49 -2.15
CA GLY A 30 -3.93 13.70 -2.49
C GLY A 30 -4.65 12.48 -3.11
N GLY A 31 -3.98 11.34 -3.27
CA GLY A 31 -4.60 10.08 -3.66
C GLY A 31 -5.14 9.29 -2.47
N ALA A 32 -6.25 8.60 -2.69
CA ALA A 32 -6.90 7.68 -1.77
C ALA A 32 -6.04 6.43 -1.50
N ALA A 33 -6.35 5.70 -0.43
CA ALA A 33 -5.66 4.47 -0.09
C ALA A 33 -5.70 3.40 -1.20
N SER A 34 -6.79 3.33 -1.97
CA SER A 34 -6.93 2.40 -3.11
C SER A 34 -6.02 2.74 -4.29
N GLU A 35 -5.56 3.99 -4.38
CA GLU A 35 -4.64 4.48 -5.42
C GLU A 35 -3.18 4.20 -5.07
N THR A 36 -2.91 3.65 -3.87
CA THR A 36 -1.59 3.18 -3.43
C THR A 36 -1.57 1.66 -3.39
N ARG A 37 -0.63 1.04 -4.12
CA ARG A 37 -0.53 -0.43 -4.19
C ARG A 37 0.69 -0.97 -3.46
N THR A 38 0.48 -2.06 -2.74
CA THR A 38 1.54 -2.78 -2.03
C THR A 38 1.91 -4.04 -2.81
N TYR A 39 3.21 -4.32 -2.91
CA TYR A 39 3.76 -5.51 -3.54
C TYR A 39 4.67 -6.24 -2.56
N LEU A 40 4.62 -7.57 -2.54
CA LEU A 40 5.55 -8.42 -1.80
C LEU A 40 6.41 -9.22 -2.78
N ASP A 41 7.73 -9.01 -2.74
CA ASP A 41 8.68 -9.65 -3.66
C ASP A 41 8.29 -9.49 -5.14
N GLY A 42 7.69 -8.34 -5.47
CA GLY A 42 7.22 -8.03 -6.82
C GLY A 42 5.81 -8.54 -7.15
N LEU A 43 5.12 -9.27 -6.28
CA LEU A 43 3.74 -9.69 -6.52
C LEU A 43 2.73 -8.77 -5.80
N PRO A 44 1.56 -8.48 -6.40
CA PRO A 44 0.60 -7.57 -5.79
C PRO A 44 -0.03 -8.18 -4.53
N VAL A 45 -0.10 -7.37 -3.48
CA VAL A 45 -0.90 -7.68 -2.29
C VAL A 45 -2.26 -7.00 -2.45
N GLN A 46 -3.33 -7.80 -2.54
CA GLN A 46 -4.69 -7.29 -2.72
C GLN A 46 -5.12 -6.40 -1.54
N SER A 47 -4.98 -6.91 -0.31
CA SER A 47 -5.51 -6.27 0.89
C SER A 47 -4.42 -6.19 1.97
N PRO A 48 -3.54 -5.17 1.90
CA PRO A 48 -2.40 -5.03 2.80
C PRO A 48 -2.79 -4.57 4.22
N TYR A 49 -4.03 -4.11 4.40
CA TYR A 49 -4.59 -3.65 5.67
C TYR A 49 -5.65 -4.63 6.18
N GLY A 50 -5.82 -4.73 7.49
CA GLY A 50 -6.97 -5.39 8.12
C GLY A 50 -8.28 -4.71 7.75
N GLY A 51 -9.39 -5.45 7.84
CA GLY A 51 -10.72 -4.87 7.68
C GLY A 51 -10.95 -3.74 8.69
N ALA A 52 -11.78 -2.77 8.36
CA ALA A 52 -12.11 -1.66 9.25
C ALA A 52 -13.55 -1.22 9.05
N VAL A 53 -14.15 -0.67 10.10
CA VAL A 53 -15.42 0.06 10.03
C VAL A 53 -15.12 1.56 10.07
N SER A 54 -16.08 2.39 9.61
CA SER A 54 -15.92 3.85 9.62
C SER A 54 -15.48 4.35 11.00
N GLY A 55 -14.50 5.26 11.05
CA GLY A 55 -14.01 5.80 12.32
C GLY A 55 -13.09 4.89 13.14
N VAL A 56 -12.85 3.65 12.70
CA VAL A 56 -11.94 2.71 13.37
C VAL A 56 -10.75 2.44 12.44
N PRO A 57 -9.52 2.85 12.80
CA PRO A 57 -8.38 2.73 11.91
C PRO A 57 -8.01 1.27 11.63
N ALA A 58 -7.78 0.97 10.36
CA ALA A 58 -7.17 -0.27 9.92
C ALA A 58 -5.69 -0.32 10.35
N ARG A 59 -5.14 -1.52 10.45
CA ARG A 59 -3.71 -1.76 10.67
C ARG A 59 -3.12 -2.60 9.54
N GLY A 60 -1.83 -2.44 9.28
CA GLY A 60 -1.10 -3.30 8.34
C GLY A 60 -1.13 -4.78 8.78
N ARG A 61 -1.28 -5.70 7.82
CA ARG A 61 -1.31 -7.16 8.09
C ARG A 61 0.08 -7.80 8.22
N PHE A 62 1.14 -7.13 7.78
CA PHE A 62 2.47 -7.72 7.76
C PHE A 62 3.37 -7.17 8.86
N ALA A 63 4.02 -8.08 9.59
CA ALA A 63 5.03 -7.71 10.56
C ALA A 63 6.28 -7.12 9.86
N PRO A 64 6.79 -5.95 10.28
CA PRO A 64 7.97 -5.34 9.66
C PRO A 64 9.22 -6.23 9.63
N ARG A 65 9.37 -7.14 10.61
CA ARG A 65 10.51 -8.08 10.67
C ARG A 65 10.60 -9.05 9.49
N LEU A 66 9.51 -9.24 8.75
CA LEU A 66 9.49 -10.08 7.55
C LEU A 66 10.33 -9.48 6.42
N PHE A 67 10.61 -8.18 6.46
CA PHE A 67 11.17 -7.45 5.34
C PHE A 67 12.59 -6.98 5.63
N LYS A 68 13.49 -7.27 4.69
CA LYS A 68 14.85 -6.71 4.68
C LYS A 68 14.90 -5.31 4.05
N GLY A 69 13.84 -4.93 3.34
CA GLY A 69 13.75 -3.63 2.69
C GLY A 69 12.31 -3.25 2.33
N VAL A 70 12.05 -1.95 2.40
CA VAL A 70 10.81 -1.32 1.95
C VAL A 70 11.18 -0.25 0.94
N MET A 71 10.66 -0.37 -0.28
CA MET A 71 10.73 0.65 -1.32
C MET A 71 9.41 1.43 -1.29
N PHE A 72 9.48 2.73 -1.07
CA PHE A 72 8.30 3.60 -1.16
C PHE A 72 8.50 4.62 -2.29
N SER A 73 7.61 4.56 -3.28
CA SER A 73 7.60 5.50 -4.41
C SER A 73 6.27 6.24 -4.44
N THR A 74 6.34 7.57 -4.26
CA THR A 74 5.21 8.51 -4.24
C THR A 74 4.78 8.98 -5.63
N GLY A 75 5.40 8.41 -6.67
CA GLY A 75 5.22 8.68 -8.09
C GLY A 75 6.46 8.25 -8.87
N GLY A 76 6.36 8.11 -10.20
CA GLY A 76 7.55 7.80 -11.01
C GLY A 76 8.07 6.36 -10.90
N TYR A 77 7.25 5.40 -10.44
CA TYR A 77 7.69 4.03 -10.20
C TYR A 77 7.88 3.22 -11.50
N SER A 78 8.77 2.21 -11.42
CA SER A 78 9.14 1.29 -12.50
C SER A 78 7.93 0.70 -13.23
N ALA A 79 8.06 0.48 -14.55
CA ALA A 79 7.06 -0.19 -15.40
C ALA A 79 6.71 -1.62 -14.92
N GLU A 80 7.53 -2.16 -14.03
CA GLU A 80 7.23 -3.36 -13.26
C GLU A 80 5.93 -3.21 -12.44
N TYR A 81 5.58 -2.04 -11.93
CA TYR A 81 4.38 -1.88 -11.09
C TYR A 81 3.23 -1.24 -11.88
N GLY A 82 2.01 -1.75 -11.67
CA GLY A 82 0.76 -1.27 -12.27
C GLY A 82 -0.36 -1.09 -11.24
N GLN A 83 -1.57 -0.78 -11.73
CA GLN A 83 -2.81 -0.71 -10.96
C GLN A 83 -2.78 0.29 -9.78
N ALA A 84 -1.95 1.32 -9.86
CA ALA A 84 -1.85 2.39 -8.87
C ALA A 84 -1.94 3.74 -9.58
N LEU A 85 -2.57 4.73 -8.96
CA LEU A 85 -2.57 6.11 -9.47
C LEU A 85 -1.75 7.06 -8.62
N SER A 86 -1.45 6.70 -7.37
CA SER A 86 -0.71 7.57 -6.46
C SER A 86 0.69 7.05 -6.14
N ALA A 87 0.81 5.85 -5.57
CA ALA A 87 2.07 5.37 -5.02
C ALA A 87 2.20 3.85 -5.04
N VAL A 88 3.44 3.38 -4.89
CA VAL A 88 3.78 1.95 -4.77
C VAL A 88 4.62 1.73 -3.53
N VAL A 89 4.25 0.71 -2.75
CA VAL A 89 5.00 0.18 -1.60
C VAL A 89 5.52 -1.21 -1.97
N GLY A 90 6.80 -1.32 -2.29
CA GLY A 90 7.46 -2.60 -2.54
C GLY A 90 8.08 -3.14 -1.25
N LEU A 91 7.67 -4.34 -0.83
CA LEU A 91 8.19 -5.05 0.33
C LEU A 91 9.09 -6.18 -0.14
N SER A 92 10.34 -6.19 0.31
CA SER A 92 11.30 -7.26 0.01
C SER A 92 11.45 -8.15 1.23
N SER A 93 11.05 -9.42 1.12
CA SER A 93 11.16 -10.34 2.23
C SER A 93 12.63 -10.65 2.56
N VAL A 94 12.91 -11.01 3.81
CA VAL A 94 14.17 -11.64 4.18
C VAL A 94 14.38 -12.92 3.36
N ASP A 95 15.64 -13.25 3.05
CA ASP A 95 15.98 -14.44 2.26
C ASP A 95 15.98 -15.66 3.18
N LEU A 96 17.05 -15.90 3.93
CA LEU A 96 17.09 -16.92 4.98
C LEU A 96 17.06 -16.25 6.35
N ASP A 97 16.40 -16.87 7.32
CA ASP A 97 16.49 -16.41 8.71
C ASP A 97 17.95 -16.49 9.17
N PRO A 98 18.45 -15.51 9.95
CA PRO A 98 19.86 -15.48 10.34
C PRO A 98 20.22 -16.67 11.24
N GLU A 99 19.30 -17.07 12.12
CA GLU A 99 19.52 -18.12 13.12
C GLU A 99 18.20 -18.80 13.52
N THR A 100 18.34 -19.93 14.20
CA THR A 100 17.22 -20.62 14.85
C THR A 100 16.84 -19.85 16.11
N GLN A 101 15.59 -19.44 16.22
CA GLN A 101 15.11 -18.60 17.32
C GLN A 101 13.66 -18.91 17.67
N THR A 102 13.36 -18.89 18.97
CA THR A 102 11.99 -18.91 19.48
C THR A 102 11.72 -17.57 20.14
N GLY A 103 10.72 -16.84 19.65
CA GLY A 103 10.33 -15.54 20.17
C GLY A 103 8.98 -15.62 20.87
N ILE A 104 8.94 -15.21 22.14
CA ILE A 104 7.71 -14.99 22.90
C ILE A 104 7.58 -13.49 23.13
N SER A 105 6.44 -12.92 22.77
CA SER A 105 6.15 -11.51 23.02
C SER A 105 4.86 -11.40 23.81
N LEU A 106 4.92 -10.72 24.95
CA LEU A 106 3.78 -10.40 25.79
C LEU A 106 3.50 -8.90 25.66
N LEU A 107 2.25 -8.57 25.36
CA LEU A 107 1.75 -7.20 25.25
C LEU A 107 0.64 -7.02 26.29
N SER A 108 0.40 -5.79 26.74
CA SER A 108 -0.70 -5.49 27.67
C SER A 108 -2.09 -5.88 27.14
N VAL A 109 -2.22 -6.01 25.82
CA VAL A 109 -3.46 -6.30 25.10
C VAL A 109 -3.36 -7.56 24.23
N GLY A 110 -2.37 -8.41 24.45
CA GLY A 110 -2.16 -9.57 23.59
C GLY A 110 -0.80 -10.24 23.73
N GLY A 111 -0.45 -11.06 22.76
CA GLY A 111 0.85 -11.70 22.71
C GLY A 111 1.10 -12.39 21.38
N SER A 112 2.33 -12.81 21.16
CA SER A 112 2.70 -13.62 20.00
C SER A 112 3.75 -14.65 20.37
N LEU A 113 3.67 -15.78 19.66
CA LEU A 113 4.67 -16.84 19.68
C LEU A 113 5.20 -17.00 18.25
N SER A 114 6.51 -17.13 18.13
CA SER A 114 7.17 -17.35 16.85
C SER A 114 8.29 -18.34 17.02
N HIS A 115 8.51 -19.16 16.01
CA HIS A 115 9.66 -20.05 15.92
C HIS A 115 10.21 -20.01 14.51
N SER A 116 11.53 -19.86 14.42
CA SER A 116 12.30 -19.92 13.19
C SER A 116 13.32 -21.02 13.33
N GLN A 117 13.32 -21.94 12.38
CA GLN A 117 14.30 -23.01 12.27
C GLN A 117 15.21 -22.71 11.07
N ARG A 118 16.51 -22.60 11.34
CA ARG A 118 17.55 -22.34 10.36
C ARG A 118 18.44 -23.57 10.19
N TRP A 119 18.49 -24.10 8.96
CA TRP A 119 19.46 -25.11 8.51
C TRP A 119 20.55 -24.44 7.66
N ASP A 120 21.33 -25.16 6.84
CA ASP A 120 22.36 -24.54 5.99
C ASP A 120 21.77 -23.81 4.78
N ARG A 121 20.87 -24.47 4.06
CA ARG A 121 20.28 -23.96 2.80
C ARG A 121 18.81 -23.57 2.92
N THR A 122 18.20 -23.86 4.07
CA THR A 122 16.77 -23.66 4.30
C THR A 122 16.54 -22.84 5.57
N SER A 123 15.49 -22.05 5.58
CA SER A 123 14.89 -21.51 6.81
C SER A 123 13.38 -21.65 6.73
N ALA A 124 12.77 -22.15 7.80
CA ALA A 124 11.32 -22.19 7.95
C ALA A 124 10.93 -21.47 9.23
N SER A 125 9.92 -20.62 9.18
CA SER A 125 9.43 -19.93 10.36
C SER A 125 7.90 -19.90 10.40
N ALA A 126 7.36 -19.94 11.60
CA ALA A 126 5.93 -19.82 11.86
C ALA A 126 5.71 -18.86 13.02
N ASN A 127 4.65 -18.07 12.95
CA ASN A 127 4.21 -17.23 14.05
C ASN A 127 2.70 -17.25 14.19
N VAL A 128 2.24 -17.06 15.41
CA VAL A 128 0.84 -16.82 15.78
C VAL A 128 0.82 -15.63 16.71
N ASP A 129 -0.12 -14.72 16.48
CA ASP A 129 -0.33 -13.54 17.30
C ASP A 129 -1.80 -13.34 17.61
N TYR A 130 -2.07 -12.84 18.81
CA TYR A 130 -3.40 -12.56 19.29
C TYR A 130 -3.42 -11.19 19.97
N THR A 131 -4.40 -10.36 19.60
CA THR A 131 -4.61 -9.05 20.23
C THR A 131 -6.08 -8.87 20.55
N ASN A 132 -6.39 -8.39 21.76
CA ASN A 132 -7.71 -8.02 22.22
C ASN A 132 -7.65 -6.65 22.90
N LEU A 133 -8.22 -5.63 22.25
CA LEU A 133 -8.18 -4.26 22.77
C LEU A 133 -9.28 -3.94 23.80
N ALA A 134 -10.18 -4.88 24.13
CA ALA A 134 -11.25 -4.65 25.09
C ALA A 134 -10.76 -4.11 26.45
N PRO A 135 -9.71 -4.66 27.09
CA PRO A 135 -9.22 -4.14 28.37
C PRO A 135 -8.69 -2.71 28.25
N TYR A 136 -8.03 -2.39 27.13
CA TYR A 136 -7.49 -1.05 26.89
C TYR A 136 -8.58 0.00 26.71
N PHE A 137 -9.59 -0.29 25.89
CA PHE A 137 -10.71 0.64 25.68
C PHE A 137 -11.61 0.80 26.91
N GLY A 138 -11.76 -0.25 27.72
CA GLY A 138 -12.44 -0.15 29.02
C GLY A 138 -11.81 0.86 29.97
N LEU A 139 -10.49 1.06 29.90
CA LEU A 139 -9.76 2.02 30.74
C LEU A 139 -9.67 3.42 30.11
N THR A 140 -9.45 3.50 28.80
CA THR A 140 -9.07 4.76 28.13
C THR A 140 -10.20 5.47 27.43
N ALA A 141 -11.25 4.74 27.04
CA ALA A 141 -12.38 5.28 26.29
C ALA A 141 -13.70 4.62 26.70
N PRO A 142 -14.07 4.60 28.00
CA PRO A 142 -15.28 3.95 28.48
C PRO A 142 -16.58 4.51 27.85
N GLY A 143 -16.54 5.73 27.30
CA GLY A 143 -17.66 6.34 26.58
C GLY A 143 -17.82 5.91 25.11
N GLN A 144 -16.84 5.21 24.54
CA GLN A 144 -17.01 4.59 23.21
C GLN A 144 -17.89 3.35 23.36
N ARG A 145 -19.04 3.36 22.68
CA ARG A 145 -20.08 2.31 22.74
C ARG A 145 -19.66 1.05 21.96
N TRP A 146 -18.58 0.42 22.39
CA TRP A 146 -18.09 -0.85 21.84
C TRP A 146 -19.01 -1.99 22.28
N GLU A 147 -19.59 -2.71 21.31
CA GLU A 147 -20.22 -4.01 21.55
C GLU A 147 -19.16 -5.13 21.51
N GLN A 148 -18.19 -4.97 20.61
CA GLN A 148 -17.00 -5.80 20.52
C GLN A 148 -15.80 -4.92 20.14
N ALA A 149 -14.93 -4.66 21.11
CA ALA A 149 -13.67 -3.98 20.83
C ALA A 149 -12.82 -4.77 19.82
N PRO A 150 -11.95 -4.09 19.05
CA PRO A 150 -11.13 -4.75 18.03
C PRO A 150 -10.33 -5.93 18.60
N ARG A 151 -10.54 -7.09 18.00
CA ARG A 151 -9.84 -8.35 18.29
C ARG A 151 -9.24 -8.89 17.00
N ASN A 152 -7.98 -9.30 17.06
CA ASN A 152 -7.26 -9.89 15.94
C ASN A 152 -6.63 -11.23 16.33
N LEU A 153 -6.70 -12.20 15.41
CA LEU A 153 -5.91 -13.42 15.44
C LEU A 153 -5.14 -13.51 14.12
N GLY A 154 -3.82 -13.47 14.20
CA GLY A 154 -2.91 -13.56 13.08
C GLY A 154 -2.08 -14.83 13.12
N GLY A 155 -1.75 -15.34 11.94
CA GLY A 155 -0.80 -16.44 11.76
C GLY A 155 -0.03 -16.26 10.47
N ALA A 156 1.24 -16.62 10.46
CA ALA A 156 2.01 -16.70 9.23
C ALA A 156 3.04 -17.82 9.25
N VAL A 157 3.33 -18.34 8.07
CA VAL A 157 4.35 -19.35 7.80
C VAL A 157 5.24 -18.84 6.67
N ARG A 158 6.54 -18.99 6.83
CA ARG A 158 7.55 -18.64 5.84
C ARG A 158 8.44 -19.84 5.61
N LEU A 159 8.77 -20.09 4.34
CA LEU A 159 9.78 -21.04 3.93
C LEU A 159 10.69 -20.33 2.94
N ALA A 160 11.99 -20.47 3.12
CA ALA A 160 12.97 -20.06 2.12
C ALA A 160 14.03 -21.13 1.95
N HIS A 161 14.37 -21.43 0.70
CA HIS A 161 15.26 -22.53 0.34
C HIS A 161 16.18 -22.13 -0.81
N ARG A 162 17.49 -22.27 -0.61
CA ARG A 162 18.51 -22.10 -1.65
C ARG A 162 18.64 -23.39 -2.47
N THR A 163 18.11 -23.37 -3.68
CA THR A 163 18.18 -24.50 -4.64
C THR A 163 19.55 -24.64 -5.31
N GLY A 164 20.35 -23.56 -5.34
CA GLY A 164 21.72 -23.55 -5.85
C GLY A 164 22.51 -22.34 -5.32
N PRO A 165 23.65 -22.00 -5.95
CA PRO A 165 24.39 -20.77 -5.65
C PRO A 165 23.53 -19.51 -5.86
N ASP A 166 22.79 -19.47 -6.97
CA ASP A 166 21.97 -18.32 -7.38
C ASP A 166 20.46 -18.54 -7.27
N GLY A 167 20.05 -19.77 -6.94
CA GLY A 167 18.66 -20.20 -6.90
C GLY A 167 18.04 -20.04 -5.51
N LEU A 168 16.95 -19.28 -5.40
CA LEU A 168 16.23 -19.04 -4.14
C LEU A 168 14.72 -19.16 -4.34
N LEU A 169 14.11 -20.12 -3.64
CA LEU A 169 12.67 -20.29 -3.50
C LEU A 169 12.21 -19.67 -2.18
N LYS A 170 11.17 -18.84 -2.21
CA LYS A 170 10.54 -18.28 -1.01
C LYS A 170 9.04 -18.49 -1.08
N THR A 171 8.45 -18.95 0.02
CA THR A 171 7.00 -19.08 0.20
C THR A 171 6.62 -18.38 1.49
N TYR A 172 5.59 -17.54 1.43
CA TYR A 172 5.02 -16.86 2.58
C TYR A 172 3.50 -17.03 2.55
N ALA A 173 2.94 -17.59 3.62
CA ALA A 173 1.51 -17.77 3.79
C ALA A 173 1.06 -17.07 5.07
N THR A 174 -0.07 -16.41 5.05
CA THR A 174 -0.65 -15.75 6.23
C THR A 174 -2.16 -15.93 6.27
N TYR A 175 -2.66 -15.98 7.50
CA TYR A 175 -4.07 -15.92 7.85
C TYR A 175 -4.27 -14.79 8.87
N ASN A 176 -5.31 -13.98 8.67
CA ASN A 176 -5.69 -12.94 9.62
C ASN A 176 -7.21 -12.95 9.78
N SER A 177 -7.68 -12.97 11.02
CA SER A 177 -9.09 -12.85 11.39
C SER A 177 -9.27 -11.64 12.30
N GLN A 178 -10.07 -10.67 11.88
CA GLN A 178 -10.39 -9.48 12.66
C GLN A 178 -11.89 -9.35 12.91
N GLN A 179 -12.24 -8.96 14.14
CA GLN A 179 -13.63 -8.72 14.55
C GLN A 179 -13.74 -7.39 15.28
N VAL A 180 -14.81 -6.65 14.99
CA VAL A 180 -15.14 -5.39 15.64
C VAL A 180 -16.64 -5.12 15.55
N ALA A 181 -17.23 -4.57 16.61
CA ALA A 181 -18.61 -4.11 16.62
C ALA A 181 -18.74 -2.86 17.50
N ILE A 182 -19.31 -1.80 16.94
CA ILE A 182 -19.42 -0.50 17.60
C ILE A 182 -20.78 0.14 17.28
N ARG A 183 -21.36 0.84 18.26
CA ARG A 183 -22.50 1.72 18.03
C ARG A 183 -22.03 3.12 17.71
N GLN A 184 -22.40 3.61 16.53
CA GLN A 184 -22.00 4.92 16.03
C GLN A 184 -23.16 5.91 16.15
N PRO A 185 -22.91 7.20 16.43
CA PRO A 185 -23.94 8.22 16.33
C PRO A 185 -24.54 8.23 14.92
N ASP A 186 -25.87 8.25 14.83
CA ASP A 186 -26.60 8.25 13.56
C ASP A 186 -27.78 9.23 13.69
N PRO A 187 -28.02 10.10 12.68
CA PRO A 187 -29.07 11.11 12.73
C PRO A 187 -30.49 10.53 12.62
N GLU A 188 -30.65 9.27 12.18
CA GLU A 188 -31.97 8.63 12.12
C GLU A 188 -32.58 8.49 13.52
N ALA A 189 -33.86 8.85 13.66
CA ALA A 189 -34.55 8.88 14.95
C ALA A 189 -34.53 7.54 15.69
N ALA A 190 -34.53 6.41 14.96
CA ALA A 190 -34.44 5.06 15.52
C ALA A 190 -33.11 4.80 16.25
N TYR A 191 -32.04 5.50 15.87
CA TYR A 191 -30.69 5.30 16.39
C TYR A 191 -30.19 6.47 17.26
N ALA A 192 -30.94 7.56 17.36
CA ALA A 192 -30.52 8.78 18.06
C ALA A 192 -30.07 8.55 19.52
N GLN A 193 -30.72 7.64 20.25
CA GLN A 193 -30.35 7.35 21.65
C GLN A 193 -29.20 6.36 21.78
N GLN A 194 -29.25 5.23 21.07
CA GLN A 194 -28.34 4.08 21.28
C GLN A 194 -27.18 4.04 20.28
N GLY A 195 -27.29 4.76 19.16
CA GLY A 195 -26.39 4.68 18.03
C GLY A 195 -26.67 3.45 17.16
N ARG A 196 -26.32 3.55 15.88
CA ARG A 196 -26.48 2.48 14.91
C ARG A 196 -25.34 1.48 15.06
N LEU A 197 -25.69 0.20 15.19
CA LEU A 197 -24.69 -0.87 15.28
C LEU A 197 -24.03 -1.08 13.92
N VAL A 198 -22.70 -1.07 13.91
CA VAL A 198 -21.89 -1.48 12.77
C VAL A 198 -20.91 -2.55 13.24
N ALA A 199 -21.13 -3.78 12.78
CA ALA A 199 -20.23 -4.91 13.03
C ALA A 199 -19.47 -5.31 11.76
N LEU A 200 -18.25 -5.79 11.94
CA LEU A 200 -17.40 -6.34 10.89
C LEU A 200 -16.70 -7.60 11.41
N ARG A 201 -16.79 -8.65 10.60
CA ARG A 201 -15.89 -9.80 10.67
C ARG A 201 -15.14 -9.89 9.35
N ASN A 202 -13.81 -9.91 9.42
CA ASN A 202 -12.92 -9.99 8.27
C ASN A 202 -12.01 -11.21 8.42
N ASP A 203 -12.02 -12.09 7.42
CA ASP A 203 -11.16 -13.26 7.34
C ASP A 203 -10.30 -13.14 6.05
N ASN A 204 -8.98 -13.17 6.18
CA ASN A 204 -8.04 -13.03 5.08
C ASN A 204 -7.01 -14.16 5.03
N TYR A 205 -6.80 -14.68 3.83
CA TYR A 205 -5.76 -15.65 3.51
C TYR A 205 -4.91 -15.08 2.38
N TYR A 206 -3.59 -15.16 2.52
CA TYR A 206 -2.66 -14.72 1.49
C TYR A 206 -1.48 -15.67 1.40
N LEU A 207 -1.14 -16.09 0.17
CA LEU A 207 0.00 -16.94 -0.16
C LEU A 207 0.83 -16.24 -1.23
N ASN A 208 2.13 -16.16 -1.03
CA ASN A 208 3.09 -15.56 -1.95
C ASN A 208 4.29 -16.48 -2.12
N THR A 209 4.48 -17.02 -3.31
CA THR A 209 5.62 -17.86 -3.65
C THR A 209 6.43 -17.21 -4.75
N THR A 210 7.75 -17.08 -4.56
CA THR A 210 8.67 -16.54 -5.55
C THR A 210 9.87 -17.45 -5.73
N TYR A 211 10.35 -17.57 -6.95
CA TYR A 211 11.54 -18.30 -7.31
C TYR A 211 12.44 -17.42 -8.17
N ARG A 212 13.66 -17.19 -7.68
CA ARG A 212 14.71 -16.47 -8.41
C ARG A 212 15.85 -17.40 -8.75
N THR A 213 16.39 -17.30 -9.95
CA THR A 213 17.61 -18.02 -10.35
C THR A 213 18.38 -17.27 -11.43
N ALA A 214 19.69 -17.51 -11.52
CA ALA A 214 20.49 -17.10 -12.67
C ALA A 214 20.27 -18.06 -13.85
N LEU A 215 20.31 -17.50 -15.06
CA LEU A 215 20.29 -18.21 -16.33
C LEU A 215 21.63 -17.98 -17.06
N ARG A 216 21.73 -18.43 -18.31
CA ARG A 216 22.95 -18.26 -19.13
C ARG A 216 23.09 -16.84 -19.65
N ARG A 217 24.33 -16.41 -19.94
CA ARG A 217 24.66 -15.13 -20.61
C ARG A 217 24.13 -13.88 -19.88
N GLY A 218 24.25 -13.84 -18.55
CA GLY A 218 23.86 -12.68 -17.74
C GLY A 218 22.37 -12.51 -17.49
N TRP A 219 21.52 -13.41 -18.02
CA TRP A 219 20.10 -13.42 -17.73
C TRP A 219 19.81 -13.97 -16.34
N SER A 220 18.77 -13.45 -15.70
CA SER A 220 18.18 -13.99 -14.48
C SER A 220 16.66 -14.08 -14.64
N LEU A 221 16.07 -15.04 -13.95
CA LEU A 221 14.63 -15.28 -13.91
C LEU A 221 14.10 -14.99 -12.51
N ASN A 222 12.98 -14.28 -12.44
CA ASN A 222 12.14 -14.19 -11.26
C ASN A 222 10.72 -14.60 -11.64
N ALA A 223 10.25 -15.71 -11.07
CA ALA A 223 8.90 -16.22 -11.25
C ALA A 223 8.14 -16.13 -9.93
N GLY A 224 6.85 -15.82 -9.98
CA GLY A 224 6.05 -15.60 -8.79
C GLY A 224 4.59 -16.04 -8.95
N LEU A 225 3.99 -16.49 -7.85
CA LEU A 225 2.57 -16.81 -7.72
C LEU A 225 2.05 -16.21 -6.40
N ALA A 226 1.01 -15.38 -6.47
CA ALA A 226 0.29 -14.85 -5.33
C ALA A 226 -1.17 -15.28 -5.37
N LEU A 227 -1.68 -15.85 -4.27
CA LEU A 227 -3.09 -16.21 -4.09
C LEU A 227 -3.62 -15.44 -2.89
N ALA A 228 -4.81 -14.84 -3.02
CA ALA A 228 -5.46 -14.11 -1.96
C ALA A 228 -6.94 -14.48 -1.87
N ARG A 229 -7.46 -14.56 -0.65
CA ARG A 229 -8.89 -14.66 -0.37
C ARG A 229 -9.21 -13.71 0.77
N GLU A 230 -10.19 -12.85 0.56
CA GLU A 230 -10.72 -11.96 1.59
C GLU A 230 -12.22 -12.12 1.68
N HIS A 231 -12.71 -12.28 2.91
CA HIS A 231 -14.13 -12.36 3.22
C HIS A 231 -14.46 -11.29 4.25
N ASN A 232 -15.41 -10.42 3.93
CA ASN A 232 -15.93 -9.39 4.81
C ASN A 232 -17.42 -9.63 5.06
N ASP A 233 -17.80 -9.87 6.30
CA ASP A 233 -19.19 -9.82 6.77
C ASP A 233 -19.38 -8.51 7.54
N VAL A 234 -20.03 -7.54 6.89
CA VAL A 234 -20.32 -6.21 7.44
C VAL A 234 -21.82 -6.13 7.72
N ARG A 235 -22.16 -5.75 8.95
CA ARG A 235 -23.54 -5.68 9.43
C ARG A 235 -23.84 -4.30 10.02
N PRO A 236 -24.03 -3.26 9.18
CA PRO A 236 -24.61 -2.01 9.62
C PRO A 236 -26.13 -2.18 9.73
N GLU A 237 -26.71 -2.07 10.92
CA GLU A 237 -28.14 -2.32 11.12
C GLU A 237 -29.03 -1.43 10.22
N PRO A 238 -30.11 -1.92 9.58
CA PRO A 238 -30.60 -3.32 9.50
C PRO A 238 -29.99 -4.14 8.35
N GLN A 239 -28.98 -3.60 7.66
CA GLN A 239 -28.38 -4.17 6.46
C GLN A 239 -27.42 -5.32 6.78
N GLN A 240 -27.28 -6.23 5.82
CA GLN A 240 -26.30 -7.31 5.83
C GLN A 240 -25.52 -7.28 4.52
N ILE A 241 -24.19 -7.28 4.62
CA ILE A 241 -23.28 -7.15 3.48
C ILE A 241 -22.20 -8.22 3.63
N ASP A 242 -22.19 -9.20 2.74
CA ASP A 242 -21.20 -10.26 2.68
C ASP A 242 -20.41 -10.14 1.38
N GLU A 243 -19.12 -9.82 1.48
CA GLU A 243 -18.22 -9.67 0.33
C GLU A 243 -17.18 -10.77 0.33
N LEU A 244 -17.01 -11.45 -0.80
CA LEU A 244 -15.97 -12.43 -1.01
C LEU A 244 -15.13 -12.05 -2.23
N GLU A 245 -13.84 -11.81 -2.00
CA GLU A 245 -12.87 -11.54 -3.05
C GLU A 245 -11.80 -12.62 -3.08
N ARG A 246 -11.50 -13.11 -4.29
CA ARG A 246 -10.46 -14.11 -4.54
C ARG A 246 -9.59 -13.67 -5.69
N THR A 247 -8.28 -13.71 -5.50
CA THR A 247 -7.31 -13.28 -6.51
C THR A 247 -6.22 -14.33 -6.68
N ALA A 248 -5.83 -14.59 -7.92
CA ALA A 248 -4.66 -15.35 -8.28
C ALA A 248 -3.82 -14.53 -9.27
N THR A 249 -2.56 -14.27 -8.95
CA THR A 249 -1.63 -13.54 -9.83
C THR A 249 -0.39 -14.38 -10.07
N ALA A 250 -0.06 -14.61 -11.34
CA ALA A 250 1.20 -15.20 -11.76
C ALA A 250 2.07 -14.15 -12.44
N ARG A 251 3.38 -14.20 -12.20
CA ARG A 251 4.33 -13.23 -12.72
C ARG A 251 5.61 -13.89 -13.18
N LEU A 252 6.17 -13.42 -14.28
CA LEU A 252 7.48 -13.82 -14.78
C LEU A 252 8.26 -12.57 -15.20
N VAL A 253 9.50 -12.47 -14.75
CA VAL A 253 10.42 -11.37 -15.07
C VAL A 253 11.77 -11.95 -15.47
N LEU A 254 12.29 -11.50 -16.61
CA LEU A 254 13.62 -11.78 -17.11
C LEU A 254 14.43 -10.50 -17.07
N THR A 255 15.60 -10.55 -16.43
CA THR A 255 16.51 -9.41 -16.34
C THR A 255 17.87 -9.80 -16.90
N ASN A 256 18.42 -8.99 -17.79
CA ASN A 256 19.79 -9.09 -18.27
C ASN A 256 20.57 -7.84 -17.88
N ASP A 257 21.31 -7.95 -16.77
CA ASP A 257 22.17 -6.87 -16.26
C ASP A 257 23.50 -6.79 -17.02
N SER A 258 23.81 -7.76 -17.89
CA SER A 258 25.01 -7.80 -18.72
C SER A 258 24.71 -7.66 -20.21
N ALA A 259 23.56 -7.08 -20.56
CA ALA A 259 23.16 -6.89 -21.96
C ALA A 259 24.17 -5.98 -22.70
N SER A 260 24.65 -4.94 -22.03
CA SER A 260 25.70 -4.04 -22.49
C SER A 260 26.34 -3.31 -21.30
N THR A 261 27.42 -2.57 -21.54
CA THR A 261 28.01 -1.67 -20.56
C THR A 261 27.21 -0.39 -20.35
N TRP A 262 26.35 -0.03 -21.32
CA TRP A 262 25.57 1.21 -21.31
C TRP A 262 24.05 1.00 -21.16
N PHE A 263 23.57 -0.25 -21.17
CA PHE A 263 22.17 -0.56 -20.84
C PHE A 263 21.97 -1.95 -20.23
N ASN A 264 20.94 -2.07 -19.39
CA ASN A 264 20.36 -3.36 -19.00
C ASN A 264 19.00 -3.56 -19.68
N LEU A 265 18.46 -4.78 -19.58
CA LEU A 265 17.12 -5.07 -20.09
C LEU A 265 16.31 -5.87 -19.06
N LYS A 266 15.13 -5.37 -18.70
CA LYS A 266 14.15 -6.05 -17.87
C LYS A 266 12.87 -6.22 -18.68
N LEU A 267 12.41 -7.46 -18.82
CA LEU A 267 11.17 -7.82 -19.49
C LEU A 267 10.30 -8.61 -18.53
N GLY A 268 8.99 -8.39 -18.53
CA GLY A 268 8.12 -9.23 -17.72
C GLY A 268 6.69 -9.27 -18.18
N THR A 269 5.98 -10.26 -17.65
CA THR A 269 4.56 -10.48 -17.86
C THR A 269 3.89 -10.82 -16.53
N GLU A 270 2.63 -10.43 -16.41
CA GLU A 270 1.80 -10.65 -15.24
C GLU A 270 0.39 -10.99 -15.69
N ALA A 271 -0.21 -12.01 -15.07
CA ALA A 271 -1.58 -12.40 -15.31
C ALA A 271 -2.31 -12.51 -13.98
N THR A 272 -3.42 -11.78 -13.84
CA THR A 272 -4.27 -11.77 -12.64
C THR A 272 -5.67 -12.22 -13.00
N VAL A 273 -6.19 -13.18 -12.24
CA VAL A 273 -7.62 -13.53 -12.22
C VAL A 273 -8.17 -13.09 -10.87
N GLN A 274 -9.22 -12.28 -10.89
CA GLN A 274 -9.89 -11.77 -9.71
C GLN A 274 -11.38 -12.08 -9.83
N ARG A 275 -11.97 -12.59 -8.74
CA ARG A 275 -13.41 -12.82 -8.62
C ARG A 275 -13.92 -12.11 -7.38
N TYR A 276 -14.94 -11.28 -7.57
CA TYR A 276 -15.62 -10.57 -6.50
C TYR A 276 -17.10 -10.98 -6.52
N ASP A 277 -17.61 -11.42 -5.38
CA ASP A 277 -19.00 -11.78 -5.17
C ASP A 277 -19.51 -10.98 -3.95
N LEU A 278 -20.67 -10.32 -4.08
CA LEU A 278 -21.36 -9.63 -2.98
C LEU A 278 -22.69 -10.33 -2.71
N ARG A 279 -23.11 -10.36 -1.44
CA ARG A 279 -24.49 -10.60 -1.03
C ARG A 279 -24.94 -9.45 -0.16
N TYR A 280 -25.93 -8.70 -0.62
CA TYR A 280 -26.48 -7.53 0.04
C TYR A 280 -27.95 -7.75 0.36
N ARG A 281 -28.34 -7.42 1.59
CA ARG A 281 -29.73 -7.41 2.02
C ARG A 281 -30.00 -6.13 2.81
N ALA A 282 -30.99 -5.35 2.39
CA ALA A 282 -31.30 -4.05 3.00
C ALA A 282 -31.96 -4.17 4.37
N THR A 283 -32.89 -5.12 4.54
CA THR A 283 -33.57 -5.47 5.79
C THR A 283 -33.81 -6.99 5.81
N ALA A 284 -34.13 -7.59 6.96
CA ALA A 284 -34.35 -9.03 7.06
C ALA A 284 -35.32 -9.61 6.00
N ASP A 285 -36.35 -8.84 5.65
CA ASP A 285 -37.40 -9.23 4.69
C ASP A 285 -37.13 -8.75 3.25
N ALA A 286 -36.09 -7.95 3.02
CA ALA A 286 -35.76 -7.45 1.69
C ALA A 286 -35.19 -8.57 0.80
N PRO A 287 -35.40 -8.49 -0.54
CA PRO A 287 -34.76 -9.38 -1.48
C PRO A 287 -33.24 -9.38 -1.35
N LEU A 288 -32.63 -10.56 -1.50
CA LEU A 288 -31.18 -10.71 -1.52
C LEU A 288 -30.64 -10.26 -2.88
N TYR A 289 -29.78 -9.25 -2.88
CA TYR A 289 -29.09 -8.76 -4.07
C TYR A 289 -27.67 -9.33 -4.12
N THR A 290 -27.31 -10.04 -5.18
CA THR A 290 -26.01 -10.75 -5.26
C THR A 290 -25.17 -10.37 -6.49
N PRO A 291 -24.70 -9.13 -6.63
CA PRO A 291 -23.87 -8.74 -7.75
C PRO A 291 -22.46 -9.31 -7.61
N GLY A 292 -21.76 -9.44 -8.73
CA GLY A 292 -20.39 -9.91 -8.76
C GLY A 292 -19.78 -9.78 -10.14
N PHE A 293 -18.47 -9.96 -10.22
CA PHE A 293 -17.76 -9.95 -11.50
C PHE A 293 -16.52 -10.84 -11.45
N THR A 294 -16.01 -11.16 -12.64
CA THR A 294 -14.71 -11.80 -12.82
C THR A 294 -13.87 -10.95 -13.74
N GLU A 295 -12.68 -10.58 -13.28
CA GLU A 295 -11.67 -9.89 -14.07
C GLU A 295 -10.55 -10.86 -14.43
N LYS A 296 -10.11 -10.79 -15.68
CA LYS A 296 -8.90 -11.44 -16.17
C LYS A 296 -8.04 -10.35 -16.78
N ARG A 297 -7.00 -9.95 -16.05
CA ARG A 297 -6.09 -8.89 -16.45
C ARG A 297 -4.74 -9.49 -16.84
N THR A 298 -4.23 -9.09 -17.99
CA THR A 298 -2.90 -9.46 -18.46
C THR A 298 -2.06 -8.22 -18.68
N ALA A 299 -0.81 -8.24 -18.26
CA ALA A 299 0.14 -7.16 -18.44
C ALA A 299 1.46 -7.68 -19.02
N VAL A 300 2.07 -6.83 -19.82
CA VAL A 300 3.44 -6.99 -20.32
C VAL A 300 4.19 -5.69 -20.12
N PHE A 301 5.46 -5.77 -19.75
CA PHE A 301 6.28 -4.60 -19.56
C PHE A 301 7.73 -4.84 -19.96
N GLY A 302 8.38 -3.75 -20.38
CA GLY A 302 9.80 -3.68 -20.63
C GLY A 302 10.38 -2.43 -19.98
N GLU A 303 11.58 -2.54 -19.44
CA GLU A 303 12.31 -1.43 -18.82
C GLU A 303 13.80 -1.57 -19.10
N SER A 304 14.47 -0.44 -19.31
CA SER A 304 15.92 -0.36 -19.51
C SER A 304 16.48 0.85 -18.79
N ASP A 305 17.47 0.60 -17.93
CA ASP A 305 18.35 1.62 -17.36
C ASP A 305 19.50 1.87 -18.35
N LEU A 306 19.76 3.14 -18.65
CA LEU A 306 20.68 3.62 -19.67
C LEU A 306 21.75 4.52 -19.03
N SER A 307 23.02 4.26 -19.35
CA SER A 307 24.14 5.15 -19.06
C SER A 307 24.35 6.09 -20.26
N LEU A 308 23.69 7.26 -20.24
CA LEU A 308 23.67 8.20 -21.36
C LEU A 308 24.96 9.04 -21.45
N ALA A 309 25.52 9.41 -20.29
CA ALA A 309 26.82 10.08 -20.15
C ALA A 309 27.42 9.75 -18.77
N PRO A 310 28.71 10.05 -18.48
CA PRO A 310 29.36 9.68 -17.21
C PRO A 310 28.65 10.15 -15.93
N ARG A 311 27.80 11.18 -16.02
CA ARG A 311 27.01 11.73 -14.91
C ARG A 311 25.51 11.76 -15.19
N LEU A 312 25.06 11.21 -16.32
CA LEU A 312 23.67 11.24 -16.75
C LEU A 312 23.18 9.81 -16.99
N THR A 313 22.23 9.37 -16.18
CA THR A 313 21.54 8.10 -16.37
C THR A 313 20.09 8.35 -16.76
N GLY A 314 19.55 7.42 -17.53
CA GLY A 314 18.14 7.42 -17.93
C GLY A 314 17.50 6.08 -17.61
N ARG A 315 16.18 6.07 -17.50
CA ARG A 315 15.37 4.86 -17.48
C ARG A 315 14.18 5.07 -18.39
N VAL A 316 14.01 4.16 -19.34
CA VAL A 316 12.83 4.10 -20.20
C VAL A 316 12.05 2.84 -19.87
N GLY A 317 10.75 2.98 -19.73
CA GLY A 317 9.85 1.88 -19.41
C GLY A 317 8.55 1.97 -20.18
N LEU A 318 8.00 0.82 -20.56
CA LEU A 318 6.71 0.72 -21.21
C LEU A 318 5.94 -0.44 -20.58
N ARG A 319 4.69 -0.19 -20.20
CA ARG A 319 3.77 -1.22 -19.71
C ARG A 319 2.48 -1.21 -20.53
N GLY A 320 2.08 -2.36 -21.05
CA GLY A 320 0.77 -2.59 -21.64
C GLY A 320 -0.08 -3.46 -20.71
N GLU A 321 -1.34 -3.10 -20.52
CA GLU A 321 -2.30 -3.92 -19.77
C GLU A 321 -3.59 -4.09 -20.56
N TYR A 322 -4.20 -5.27 -20.47
CA TYR A 322 -5.52 -5.57 -21.01
C TYR A 322 -6.42 -6.10 -19.89
N SER A 323 -7.61 -5.53 -19.77
CA SER A 323 -8.67 -5.98 -18.86
C SER A 323 -9.78 -6.62 -19.67
N ALA A 324 -10.12 -7.88 -19.35
CA ALA A 324 -11.23 -8.57 -19.95
C ALA A 324 -12.58 -8.05 -19.45
N LEU A 325 -12.66 -7.59 -18.20
CA LEU A 325 -13.90 -7.04 -17.64
C LEU A 325 -14.30 -5.72 -18.32
N LEU A 326 -13.33 -4.82 -18.47
CA LEU A 326 -13.52 -3.52 -19.12
C LEU A 326 -13.56 -3.63 -20.65
N ASN A 327 -13.04 -4.74 -21.19
CA ASN A 327 -12.80 -4.96 -22.62
C ASN A 327 -11.95 -3.85 -23.24
N LYS A 328 -10.86 -3.46 -22.57
CA LYS A 328 -9.97 -2.36 -22.97
C LYS A 328 -8.51 -2.68 -22.71
N ALA A 329 -7.65 -2.09 -23.54
CA ALA A 329 -6.21 -2.06 -23.34
C ALA A 329 -5.76 -0.66 -22.90
N SER A 330 -4.64 -0.59 -22.16
CA SER A 330 -3.95 0.64 -21.81
C SER A 330 -2.46 0.52 -22.09
N LEU A 331 -1.82 1.66 -22.35
CA LEU A 331 -0.39 1.76 -22.60
C LEU A 331 0.21 2.88 -21.73
N ALA A 332 1.23 2.53 -20.96
CA ALA A 332 1.84 3.36 -19.93
C ALA A 332 3.35 3.55 -20.19
N PRO A 333 3.74 4.54 -21.02
CA PRO A 333 5.14 4.93 -21.17
C PRO A 333 5.63 5.68 -19.93
N ARG A 334 6.91 5.47 -19.58
CA ARG A 334 7.58 6.07 -18.42
C ARG A 334 9.02 6.42 -18.77
N LEU A 335 9.47 7.58 -18.30
CA LEU A 335 10.81 8.09 -18.48
C LEU A 335 11.30 8.66 -17.15
N ALA A 336 12.53 8.33 -16.76
CA ALA A 336 13.24 8.99 -15.68
C ALA A 336 14.64 9.37 -16.15
N LEU A 337 15.11 10.56 -15.76
CA LEU A 337 16.46 11.04 -15.99
C LEU A 337 17.06 11.45 -14.65
N ALA A 338 18.33 11.10 -14.42
CA ALA A 338 19.07 11.49 -13.24
C ALA A 338 20.45 12.03 -13.64
N TRP A 339 20.71 13.27 -13.25
CA TRP A 339 21.97 13.96 -13.48
C TRP A 339 22.72 14.17 -12.16
N GLN A 340 23.91 13.58 -12.05
CA GLN A 340 24.84 13.81 -10.95
C GLN A 340 25.55 15.17 -11.16
N LEU A 341 25.25 16.14 -10.29
CA LEU A 341 25.84 17.49 -10.34
C LEU A 341 27.25 17.54 -9.70
N GLY A 342 27.63 16.50 -8.97
CA GLY A 342 28.92 16.36 -8.30
C GLY A 342 28.96 15.09 -7.46
N ALA A 343 29.82 15.06 -6.43
CA ALA A 343 29.95 13.89 -5.56
C ALA A 343 28.75 13.66 -4.61
N THR A 344 27.95 14.70 -4.34
CA THR A 344 26.91 14.68 -3.31
C THR A 344 25.53 15.10 -3.80
N GLY A 345 25.45 15.75 -4.97
CA GLY A 345 24.22 16.30 -5.52
C GLY A 345 23.71 15.54 -6.74
N GLN A 346 22.41 15.25 -6.77
CA GLN A 346 21.72 14.65 -7.90
C GLN A 346 20.43 15.42 -8.20
N LEU A 347 20.23 15.79 -9.46
CA LEU A 347 18.96 16.28 -9.99
C LEU A 347 18.26 15.14 -10.73
N SER A 348 16.95 15.00 -10.62
CA SER A 348 16.20 13.95 -11.30
C SER A 348 14.86 14.48 -11.80
N ALA A 349 14.48 14.08 -13.02
CA ALA A 349 13.20 14.41 -13.63
C ALA A 349 12.50 13.12 -14.07
N ILE A 350 11.22 12.97 -13.73
CA ILE A 350 10.44 11.77 -14.03
C ILE A 350 9.11 12.18 -14.65
N GLY A 351 8.72 11.48 -15.72
CA GLY A 351 7.44 11.64 -16.41
C GLY A 351 6.85 10.30 -16.80
N GLY A 352 5.54 10.11 -16.63
CA GLY A 352 4.91 8.87 -17.10
C GLY A 352 3.40 8.81 -16.91
N LEU A 353 2.79 7.83 -17.57
CA LEU A 353 1.37 7.52 -17.44
C LEU A 353 1.14 6.29 -16.56
N TYR A 354 0.07 6.34 -15.77
CA TYR A 354 -0.32 5.30 -14.83
C TYR A 354 -1.82 5.05 -14.92
N TYR A 355 -2.22 3.79 -14.82
CA TYR A 355 -3.60 3.35 -14.96
C TYR A 355 -3.98 2.42 -13.82
N GLN A 356 -5.24 2.45 -13.44
CA GLN A 356 -5.86 1.45 -12.58
C GLN A 356 -7.27 1.12 -13.08
N ASN A 357 -7.73 -0.09 -12.79
CA ASN A 357 -9.15 -0.39 -12.89
C ASN A 357 -9.90 0.39 -11.79
N PRO A 358 -11.15 0.82 -12.04
CA PRO A 358 -12.03 1.31 -10.98
C PRO A 358 -12.13 0.29 -9.83
N THR A 359 -12.45 0.78 -8.63
CA THR A 359 -12.55 -0.07 -7.43
C THR A 359 -13.74 -1.03 -7.50
N ASN A 360 -13.66 -2.14 -6.76
CA ASN A 360 -14.67 -3.21 -6.78
C ASN A 360 -16.09 -2.70 -6.47
N ASP A 361 -16.22 -1.69 -5.60
CA ASP A 361 -17.50 -1.08 -5.25
C ASP A 361 -18.17 -0.35 -6.42
N LEU A 362 -17.39 0.09 -7.43
CA LEU A 362 -17.88 0.69 -8.66
C LEU A 362 -18.13 -0.38 -9.74
N LEU A 363 -17.17 -1.31 -9.90
CA LEU A 363 -17.25 -2.37 -10.92
C LEU A 363 -18.40 -3.37 -10.69
N ARG A 364 -18.79 -3.59 -9.43
CA ARG A 364 -19.96 -4.43 -9.11
C ARG A 364 -21.29 -3.82 -9.58
N VAL A 365 -21.34 -2.50 -9.77
CA VAL A 365 -22.54 -1.78 -10.25
C VAL A 365 -22.48 -1.65 -11.77
N GLN A 366 -21.36 -1.13 -12.29
CA GLN A 366 -21.13 -1.00 -13.73
C GLN A 366 -19.79 -1.63 -14.12
N PRO A 367 -19.78 -2.88 -14.61
CA PRO A 367 -18.54 -3.57 -14.97
C PRO A 367 -17.90 -3.03 -16.26
N LYS A 368 -18.66 -2.36 -17.14
CA LYS A 368 -18.16 -1.87 -18.44
C LYS A 368 -17.58 -0.45 -18.37
N LEU A 369 -16.82 -0.15 -17.33
CA LEU A 369 -16.12 1.13 -17.18
C LEU A 369 -14.80 1.15 -17.99
N GLY A 370 -14.16 2.31 -18.06
CA GLY A 370 -12.78 2.48 -18.53
C GLY A 370 -11.77 2.50 -17.39
N PHE A 371 -10.48 2.38 -17.75
CA PHE A 371 -9.38 2.64 -16.82
C PHE A 371 -9.43 4.08 -16.33
N GLU A 372 -9.12 4.27 -15.05
CA GLU A 372 -8.77 5.57 -14.50
C GLU A 372 -7.29 5.85 -14.77
N ARG A 373 -6.92 7.11 -14.99
CA ARG A 373 -5.56 7.50 -15.41
C ARG A 373 -5.00 8.63 -14.55
N ALA A 374 -3.69 8.56 -14.30
CA ALA A 374 -2.91 9.67 -13.78
C ALA A 374 -1.61 9.85 -14.58
N ALA A 375 -1.31 11.07 -15.00
CA ALA A 375 0.01 11.43 -15.50
C ALA A 375 0.83 12.03 -14.36
N HIS A 376 2.06 11.54 -14.12
CA HIS A 376 2.94 12.08 -13.07
C HIS A 376 4.12 12.80 -13.68
N TYR A 377 4.43 13.97 -13.14
CA TYR A 377 5.63 14.76 -13.43
C TYR A 377 6.32 15.12 -12.12
N LEU A 378 7.57 14.72 -11.96
CA LEU A 378 8.36 14.93 -10.75
C LEU A 378 9.69 15.58 -11.11
N LEU A 379 10.11 16.56 -10.32
CA LEU A 379 11.45 17.14 -10.33
C LEU A 379 12.02 17.06 -8.92
N SER A 380 13.12 16.33 -8.73
CA SER A 380 13.74 16.12 -7.43
C SER A 380 15.20 16.54 -7.42
N TYR A 381 15.59 17.25 -6.37
CA TYR A 381 16.98 17.48 -6.00
C TYR A 381 17.31 16.71 -4.73
N GLN A 382 18.38 15.93 -4.77
CA GLN A 382 18.89 15.18 -3.62
C GLN A 382 20.34 15.59 -3.34
N TYR A 383 20.61 15.97 -2.10
CA TYR A 383 21.95 16.14 -1.55
C TYR A 383 22.18 15.07 -0.49
N SER A 384 23.23 14.28 -0.63
CA SER A 384 23.53 13.18 0.30
C SER A 384 25.03 13.12 0.61
N THR A 385 25.34 12.96 1.90
CA THR A 385 26.67 12.66 2.44
C THR A 385 26.55 11.49 3.42
N ALA A 386 27.67 11.07 4.01
CA ALA A 386 27.68 9.96 4.99
C ALA A 386 26.74 10.19 6.20
N GLY A 387 26.48 11.46 6.57
CA GLY A 387 25.71 11.81 7.77
C GLY A 387 24.51 12.73 7.53
N ARG A 388 24.34 13.28 6.32
CA ARG A 388 23.24 14.21 6.00
C ARG A 388 22.55 13.81 4.72
N THR A 389 21.24 13.98 4.67
CA THR A 389 20.46 13.81 3.44
C THR A 389 19.38 14.87 3.38
N LEU A 390 19.40 15.66 2.31
CA LEU A 390 18.33 16.57 1.91
C LEU A 390 17.70 16.03 0.63
N ARG A 391 16.38 15.96 0.58
CA ARG A 391 15.63 15.73 -0.65
C ARG A 391 14.54 16.79 -0.75
N ALA A 392 14.50 17.49 -1.87
CA ALA A 392 13.42 18.36 -2.24
C ALA A 392 12.80 17.81 -3.53
N GLU A 393 11.47 17.75 -3.61
CA GLU A 393 10.76 17.22 -4.76
C GLU A 393 9.51 18.03 -5.05
N ALA A 394 9.44 18.63 -6.24
CA ALA A 394 8.24 19.23 -6.77
C ALA A 394 7.50 18.17 -7.61
N TYR A 395 6.18 18.11 -7.50
CA TYR A 395 5.38 17.13 -8.22
C TYR A 395 4.09 17.74 -8.78
N LEU A 396 3.64 17.17 -9.89
CA LEU A 396 2.34 17.41 -10.51
C LEU A 396 1.76 16.06 -10.95
N LYS A 397 0.51 15.82 -10.57
CA LYS A 397 -0.32 14.70 -11.00
C LYS A 397 -1.54 15.25 -11.70
N ASP A 398 -1.79 14.79 -12.91
CA ASP A 398 -2.99 15.12 -13.69
C ASP A 398 -3.87 13.86 -13.79
N TYR A 399 -5.05 13.90 -13.18
CA TYR A 399 -6.01 12.80 -13.14
C TYR A 399 -7.04 12.97 -14.25
N GLN A 400 -7.28 11.89 -14.98
CA GLN A 400 -8.26 11.86 -16.05
C GLN A 400 -9.02 10.53 -16.05
N HIS A 401 -10.22 10.55 -16.64
CA HIS A 401 -11.09 9.38 -16.74
C HIS A 401 -11.47 8.77 -15.39
N LEU A 402 -11.54 9.59 -14.34
CA LEU A 402 -12.04 9.15 -13.04
C LEU A 402 -13.53 8.81 -13.15
N VAL A 403 -13.98 7.79 -12.44
CA VAL A 403 -15.39 7.37 -12.49
C VAL A 403 -16.26 8.34 -11.71
N ARG A 404 -17.37 8.77 -12.31
CA ARG A 404 -18.43 9.58 -11.70
C ARG A 404 -19.76 8.85 -11.75
N TYR A 405 -20.64 9.11 -10.77
CA TYR A 405 -22.00 8.59 -10.72
C TYR A 405 -22.95 9.58 -10.01
N ASN A 406 -24.26 9.40 -10.20
CA ASN A 406 -25.25 10.21 -9.48
C ASN A 406 -25.41 9.72 -8.04
N ARG A 407 -24.99 10.53 -7.06
CA ARG A 407 -25.10 10.21 -5.62
C ARG A 407 -26.53 9.96 -5.14
N ALA A 408 -27.54 10.52 -5.83
CA ALA A 408 -28.94 10.32 -5.48
C ALA A 408 -29.44 8.91 -5.85
N ASN A 409 -28.78 8.21 -6.78
CA ASN A 409 -29.13 6.85 -7.18
C ASN A 409 -27.87 6.02 -7.47
N VAL A 410 -27.23 5.54 -6.41
CA VAL A 410 -25.98 4.77 -6.47
C VAL A 410 -26.14 3.35 -7.05
N LEU A 411 -27.37 2.90 -7.31
CA LEU A 411 -27.63 1.59 -7.91
C LEU A 411 -27.91 1.69 -9.41
N ASP A 412 -28.07 2.90 -9.95
CA ASP A 412 -28.26 3.10 -11.38
C ASP A 412 -26.93 3.00 -12.13
N ALA A 413 -26.66 1.81 -12.67
CA ALA A 413 -25.46 1.53 -13.45
C ALA A 413 -25.30 2.41 -14.71
N SER A 414 -26.40 2.98 -15.25
CA SER A 414 -26.34 3.85 -16.43
C SER A 414 -25.77 5.23 -16.14
N ALA A 415 -25.83 5.66 -14.87
CA ALA A 415 -25.28 6.94 -14.42
C ALA A 415 -23.75 6.91 -14.20
N TYR A 416 -23.10 5.75 -14.33
CA TYR A 416 -21.66 5.59 -14.10
C TYR A 416 -20.86 5.85 -15.38
N ALA A 417 -19.92 6.81 -15.33
CA ALA A 417 -19.08 7.15 -16.49
C ALA A 417 -17.69 7.67 -16.10
N ASN A 418 -16.67 7.42 -16.94
CA ASN A 418 -15.30 7.92 -16.77
C ASN A 418 -15.12 9.37 -17.24
N THR A 419 -15.89 10.30 -16.67
CA THR A 419 -15.91 11.73 -17.04
C THR A 419 -15.23 12.63 -16.00
N GLY A 420 -14.75 12.06 -14.90
CA GLY A 420 -14.06 12.79 -13.85
C GLY A 420 -12.60 13.12 -14.20
N HIS A 421 -12.12 14.19 -13.60
CA HIS A 421 -10.80 14.76 -13.79
C HIS A 421 -10.35 15.45 -12.50
N GLY A 422 -9.08 15.85 -12.45
CA GLY A 422 -8.54 16.61 -11.32
C GLY A 422 -7.03 16.69 -11.37
N TYR A 423 -6.44 17.31 -10.35
CA TYR A 423 -5.00 17.41 -10.23
C TYR A 423 -4.56 17.28 -8.77
N ALA A 424 -3.29 16.93 -8.56
CA ALA A 424 -2.60 17.07 -7.29
C ALA A 424 -1.17 17.56 -7.53
N ARG A 425 -0.77 18.67 -6.91
CA ARG A 425 0.55 19.27 -7.07
C ARG A 425 1.10 19.75 -5.74
N GLY A 426 2.42 19.88 -5.64
CA GLY A 426 3.01 20.29 -4.39
C GLY A 426 4.53 20.16 -4.31
N LEU A 427 5.01 20.27 -3.07
CA LEU A 427 6.43 20.24 -2.73
C LEU A 427 6.63 19.33 -1.52
N ASP A 428 7.58 18.40 -1.63
CA ASP A 428 8.00 17.51 -0.57
C ASP A 428 9.46 17.81 -0.19
N ILE A 429 9.73 18.00 1.11
CA ILE A 429 11.06 18.25 1.65
C ILE A 429 11.35 17.20 2.73
N PHE A 430 12.50 16.55 2.63
CA PHE A 430 13.02 15.64 3.64
C PHE A 430 14.44 16.05 4.01
N TRP A 431 14.68 16.25 5.30
CA TRP A 431 16.00 16.48 5.86
C TRP A 431 16.28 15.43 6.91
N ARG A 432 17.43 14.76 6.84
CA ARG A 432 17.94 13.88 7.90
C ARG A 432 19.37 14.26 8.23
N ASP A 433 19.65 14.34 9.52
CA ASP A 433 20.99 14.50 10.07
C ASP A 433 21.25 13.40 11.10
N ARG A 434 22.30 12.62 10.85
CA ARG A 434 22.71 11.51 11.68
C ARG A 434 24.04 11.83 12.33
N TYR A 435 23.98 12.21 13.60
CA TYR A 435 25.14 12.46 14.47
C TYR A 435 26.08 13.58 14.02
N GLN A 436 25.68 14.41 13.04
CA GLN A 436 26.54 15.50 12.54
C GLN A 436 26.32 16.76 13.35
N THR A 437 25.06 17.19 13.47
CA THR A 437 24.73 18.44 14.18
C THR A 437 24.72 18.23 15.69
N PHE A 438 24.21 17.10 16.17
CA PHE A 438 24.22 16.75 17.60
C PHE A 438 24.75 15.32 17.78
N LYS A 439 25.73 15.14 18.67
CA LYS A 439 26.29 13.81 18.97
C LYS A 439 25.20 12.88 19.49
N LYS A 440 25.16 11.65 18.98
CA LYS A 440 24.21 10.58 19.37
C LYS A 440 22.73 10.89 19.10
N VAL A 441 22.42 11.97 18.40
CA VAL A 441 21.09 12.26 17.87
C VAL A 441 21.02 11.90 16.38
N ASP A 442 20.04 11.09 16.02
CA ASP A 442 19.60 10.89 14.63
C ASP A 442 18.21 11.48 14.52
N TYR A 443 18.06 12.55 13.73
CA TYR A 443 16.77 13.20 13.54
C TYR A 443 16.48 13.44 12.07
N TRP A 444 15.19 13.50 11.76
CA TRP A 444 14.72 13.92 10.45
C TRP A 444 13.45 14.73 10.55
N VAL A 445 13.29 15.59 9.54
CA VAL A 445 12.14 16.46 9.34
C VAL A 445 11.61 16.18 7.94
N SER A 446 10.32 15.88 7.87
CA SER A 446 9.58 15.67 6.63
C SER A 446 8.50 16.73 6.54
N TYR A 447 8.46 17.49 5.45
CA TYR A 447 7.43 18.46 5.17
C TYR A 447 6.82 18.18 3.80
N GLY A 448 5.50 18.30 3.68
CA GLY A 448 4.76 18.16 2.45
C GLY A 448 3.74 19.28 2.31
N LEU A 449 3.75 19.94 1.15
CA LEU A 449 2.73 20.88 0.69
C LEU A 449 1.91 20.18 -0.41
N LEU A 450 0.58 20.26 -0.33
CA LEU A 450 -0.35 19.65 -1.26
C LEU A 450 -1.46 20.65 -1.65
N ASP A 451 -1.62 20.87 -2.94
CA ASP A 451 -2.78 21.50 -3.56
C ASP A 451 -3.45 20.47 -4.49
N THR A 452 -4.69 20.12 -4.20
CA THR A 452 -5.40 19.05 -4.92
C THR A 452 -6.89 19.33 -5.02
N ARG A 453 -7.45 19.10 -6.20
CA ARG A 453 -8.89 19.11 -6.46
C ARG A 453 -9.20 18.04 -7.49
N ARG A 454 -10.33 17.36 -7.32
CA ARG A 454 -10.83 16.40 -8.31
C ARG A 454 -12.35 16.34 -8.27
N GLN A 455 -12.94 16.00 -9.41
CA GLN A 455 -14.33 15.60 -9.49
C GLN A 455 -14.37 14.08 -9.65
N TYR A 456 -14.70 13.38 -8.56
CA TYR A 456 -14.66 11.92 -8.51
C TYR A 456 -15.93 11.36 -7.86
N ARG A 457 -16.37 10.16 -8.26
CA ARG A 457 -17.53 9.47 -7.69
C ARG A 457 -18.79 10.35 -7.74
N GLY A 458 -19.41 10.63 -6.60
CA GLY A 458 -20.64 11.40 -6.48
C GLY A 458 -20.44 12.92 -6.42
N ASP A 459 -19.23 13.43 -6.64
CA ASP A 459 -18.91 14.85 -6.53
C ASP A 459 -19.64 15.69 -7.59
N LEU A 460 -20.37 16.71 -7.13
CA LEU A 460 -21.13 17.61 -8.02
C LEU A 460 -20.23 18.55 -8.82
N ALA A 461 -19.08 18.92 -8.26
CA ALA A 461 -18.06 19.77 -8.87
C ALA A 461 -16.67 19.32 -8.40
N GLU A 462 -15.60 19.89 -8.95
CA GLU A 462 -14.25 19.65 -8.43
C GLU A 462 -14.15 20.06 -6.96
N ALA A 463 -13.72 19.13 -6.11
CA ALA A 463 -13.60 19.34 -4.67
C ALA A 463 -12.24 18.86 -4.16
N VAL A 464 -11.84 19.40 -3.00
CA VAL A 464 -10.69 18.89 -2.26
C VAL A 464 -11.12 17.56 -1.63
N PRO A 465 -10.40 16.45 -1.82
CA PRO A 465 -10.72 15.18 -1.17
C PRO A 465 -10.74 15.34 0.36
N THR A 466 -11.72 14.73 1.03
CA THR A 466 -11.93 14.89 2.49
C THR A 466 -10.76 14.41 3.35
N PHE A 467 -9.92 13.53 2.79
CA PHE A 467 -8.72 13.03 3.44
C PHE A 467 -7.46 13.87 3.16
N ALA A 468 -7.51 14.85 2.25
CA ALA A 468 -6.35 15.64 1.87
C ALA A 468 -6.08 16.76 2.89
N SER A 469 -4.79 16.92 3.25
CA SER A 469 -4.31 18.00 4.11
C SER A 469 -3.27 18.81 3.35
N THR A 470 -3.43 20.14 3.32
CA THR A 470 -2.55 21.06 2.58
C THR A 470 -1.11 21.03 3.09
N HIS A 471 -0.93 21.02 4.41
CA HIS A 471 0.40 20.98 5.04
C HIS A 471 0.52 19.75 5.92
N SER A 472 1.57 18.96 5.69
CA SER A 472 1.94 17.83 6.54
C SER A 472 3.38 18.02 7.03
N LEU A 473 3.60 17.96 8.34
CA LEU A 473 4.93 18.04 8.97
C LEU A 473 5.12 16.84 9.89
N SER A 474 6.26 16.17 9.79
CA SER A 474 6.70 15.15 10.74
C SER A 474 8.13 15.42 11.17
N VAL A 475 8.37 15.40 12.48
CA VAL A 475 9.70 15.52 13.08
C VAL A 475 9.93 14.27 13.91
N VAL A 476 11.00 13.54 13.61
CA VAL A 476 11.39 12.36 14.37
C VAL A 476 12.79 12.56 14.90
N GLY A 477 12.99 12.32 16.19
CA GLY A 477 14.29 12.36 16.84
C GLY A 477 14.54 11.05 17.58
N LYS A 478 15.78 10.56 17.51
CA LYS A 478 16.25 9.40 18.25
C LYS A 478 17.53 9.76 18.98
N TYR A 479 17.59 9.39 20.25
CA TYR A 479 18.78 9.50 21.08
C TYR A 479 19.17 8.11 21.60
N TRP A 480 20.44 7.75 21.45
CA TRP A 480 20.98 6.47 21.91
C TRP A 480 21.90 6.65 23.12
N PHE A 481 21.50 6.07 24.24
CA PHE A 481 22.28 5.98 25.47
C PHE A 481 23.10 4.67 25.46
N GLU A 482 24.32 4.74 24.95
CA GLU A 482 25.18 3.55 24.74
C GLU A 482 25.40 2.72 26.00
N LYS A 483 25.72 3.36 27.14
CA LYS A 483 26.06 2.64 28.38
C LYS A 483 24.89 1.81 28.92
N GLN A 484 23.67 2.30 28.73
CA GLN A 484 22.45 1.68 29.22
C GLN A 484 21.74 0.85 28.14
N HIS A 485 22.26 0.82 26.91
CA HIS A 485 21.57 0.24 25.75
C HIS A 485 20.12 0.75 25.59
N LEU A 486 19.89 2.01 25.93
CA LEU A 486 18.56 2.64 25.92
C LEU A 486 18.41 3.55 24.70
N GLN A 487 17.26 3.48 24.02
CA GLN A 487 16.90 4.43 22.96
C GLN A 487 15.70 5.26 23.39
N LEU A 488 15.84 6.58 23.39
CA LEU A 488 14.71 7.50 23.45
C LEU A 488 14.33 7.91 22.03
N SER A 489 13.06 7.79 21.69
CA SER A 489 12.53 8.16 20.38
C SER A 489 11.32 9.08 20.55
N THR A 490 11.34 10.22 19.87
CA THR A 490 10.23 11.18 19.84
C THR A 490 9.74 11.34 18.41
N THR A 491 8.43 11.42 18.23
CA THR A 491 7.80 11.68 16.93
C THR A 491 6.70 12.71 17.13
N LEU A 492 6.83 13.83 16.44
CA LEU A 492 5.82 14.88 16.36
C LEU A 492 5.29 14.93 14.94
N SER A 493 3.96 14.91 14.79
CA SER A 493 3.30 15.00 13.49
C SER A 493 2.22 16.05 13.55
N TYR A 494 2.14 16.88 12.52
CA TYR A 494 1.17 17.94 12.35
C TYR A 494 0.58 17.87 10.93
N GLY A 495 -0.74 18.06 10.83
CA GLY A 495 -1.46 18.19 9.57
C GLY A 495 -2.37 19.40 9.64
N SER A 496 -2.43 20.22 8.58
CA SER A 496 -3.40 21.30 8.50
C SER A 496 -4.84 20.73 8.47
N PRO A 497 -5.85 21.54 8.83
CA PRO A 497 -7.25 21.13 8.74
C PRO A 497 -7.60 20.57 7.34
N ARG A 498 -8.51 19.60 7.32
CA ARG A 498 -9.05 19.00 6.10
C ARG A 498 -10.40 19.64 5.77
N ALA A 499 -10.73 19.74 4.49
CA ALA A 499 -12.05 20.14 4.04
C ALA A 499 -13.02 18.95 4.21
N TYR A 500 -14.24 19.20 4.70
CA TYR A 500 -15.30 18.19 4.84
C TYR A 500 -16.55 18.62 4.10
#